data_AF-A0A0P9CKJ7-F1
#
_entry.id   AF-A0A0P9CKJ7-F1
#
_cell.length_a   1.000
_cell.length_b   1.000
_cell.length_c   1.000
_cell.angle_alpha   90.00
_cell.angle_beta   90.00
_cell.angle_gamma   90.00
#
_symmetry.space_group_name_H-M   'P 1'
#
loop_
_entity.id
_entity.type
_entity.pdbx_description
1 polymer ?
#
loop_
_entity_poly.entity_id
_entity_poly.type
_entity_poly.pdbx_seq_one_letter_code
_entity_poly.pdbx_strand_id
1 'polypeptide(L)'
;MVRHWYVSEHSRKAKPLRQIYEQLRQKVDKQLWQADIQWENISAHDGIVVPKTEKHRLLNLKIQDEHLSPYSKTDMNLFQMHMLNDEVEITVFKAPHGWILMYNGVSEGPQPFGQMGYDTR
;
A
#
# COMPACT_ATOMS: atom_id res chain seq x y z
N MET A 1 7.99 3.64 -10.11
CA MET A 1 8.11 4.66 -9.05
C MET A 1 7.64 4.08 -7.73
N VAL A 2 8.29 4.43 -6.61
CA VAL A 2 7.90 3.99 -5.27
C VAL A 2 7.00 5.03 -4.63
N ARG A 3 5.91 4.58 -4.02
CA ARG A 3 4.92 5.39 -3.31
C ARG A 3 4.62 4.80 -1.95
N HIS A 4 4.12 5.60 -1.03
CA HIS A 4 3.92 5.21 0.36
C HIS A 4 2.53 5.58 0.86
N TRP A 5 2.06 4.78 1.79
CA TRP A 5 0.87 5.07 2.58
C TRP A 5 1.09 4.67 4.02
N TYR A 6 1.06 5.65 4.90
CA TYR A 6 1.02 5.44 6.34
C TYR A 6 -0.42 5.36 6.83
N VAL A 7 -0.67 4.39 7.70
CA VAL A 7 -1.94 4.14 8.38
C VAL A 7 -1.67 4.13 9.88
N SER A 8 -2.20 5.13 10.59
CA SER A 8 -2.12 5.20 12.05
C SER A 8 -2.97 4.10 12.68
N GLU A 9 -2.59 3.65 13.89
CA GLU A 9 -3.37 2.74 14.73
C GLU A 9 -4.82 3.19 15.00
N HIS A 10 -5.12 4.49 14.90
CA HIS A 10 -6.48 5.03 15.05
C HIS A 10 -7.34 4.91 13.78
N SER A 11 -6.75 4.53 12.65
CA SER A 11 -7.47 4.29 11.40
C SER A 11 -8.36 3.04 11.51
N ARG A 12 -9.52 3.08 10.85
CA ARG A 12 -10.39 1.91 10.67
C ARG A 12 -9.70 0.79 9.89
N LYS A 13 -8.65 1.11 9.13
CA LYS A 13 -7.86 0.15 8.33
C LYS A 13 -6.68 -0.46 9.08
N ALA A 14 -6.32 0.05 10.27
CA ALA A 14 -5.21 -0.49 11.05
C ALA A 14 -5.45 -1.95 11.47
N LYS A 15 -6.64 -2.25 12.00
CA LYS A 15 -7.00 -3.61 12.44
C LYS A 15 -6.93 -4.65 11.31
N PRO A 16 -7.60 -4.47 10.15
CA PRO A 16 -7.49 -5.45 9.07
C PRO A 16 -6.08 -5.55 8.51
N LEU A 17 -5.33 -4.44 8.47
CA LEU A 17 -3.94 -4.47 7.99
C LEU A 17 -3.01 -5.26 8.93
N ARG A 18 -3.17 -5.10 10.25
CA ARG A 18 -2.49 -5.96 11.25
C ARG A 18 -2.79 -7.44 11.02
N GLN A 19 -4.05 -7.79 10.78
CA GLN A 19 -4.44 -9.17 10.53
C GLN A 19 -3.80 -9.74 9.26
N ILE A 20 -3.77 -8.95 8.18
CA ILE A 20 -3.10 -9.33 6.93
C ILE A 20 -1.60 -9.53 7.20
N TYR A 21 -0.95 -8.58 7.88
CA TYR A 21 0.48 -8.65 8.17
C TYR A 21 0.85 -9.89 8.98
N GLU A 22 0.16 -10.18 10.08
CA GLU A 22 0.49 -11.36 10.91
C GLU A 22 0.27 -12.67 10.17
N GLN A 23 -0.67 -12.73 9.23
CA GLN A 23 -0.82 -13.89 8.35
C GLN A 23 0.29 -13.99 7.31
N LEU A 24 0.71 -12.87 6.70
CA LEU A 24 1.84 -12.85 5.78
C LEU A 24 3.14 -13.26 6.48
N ARG A 25 3.35 -12.81 7.71
CA ARG A 25 4.48 -13.19 8.56
C ARG A 25 4.61 -14.70 8.79
N GLN A 26 3.49 -15.41 8.83
CA GLN A 26 3.49 -16.87 8.99
C GLN A 26 3.74 -17.62 7.67
N LYS A 27 3.46 -16.97 6.52
CA LYS A 27 3.53 -17.59 5.19
C LYS A 27 4.83 -17.27 4.44
N VAL A 28 5.43 -16.11 4.68
CA VAL A 28 6.57 -15.61 3.92
C VAL A 28 7.85 -15.84 4.72
N ASP A 29 8.80 -16.55 4.10
CA ASP A 29 10.11 -16.81 4.70
C ASP A 29 10.82 -15.51 5.08
N LYS A 30 11.39 -15.49 6.29
CA LYS A 30 12.05 -14.29 6.84
C LYS A 30 13.23 -13.79 5.99
N GLN A 31 13.85 -14.67 5.21
CA GLN A 31 14.93 -14.31 4.29
C GLN A 31 14.46 -13.45 3.11
N LEU A 32 13.16 -13.50 2.79
CA LEU A 32 12.54 -12.73 1.71
C LEU A 32 11.98 -11.38 2.20
N TRP A 33 12.16 -11.06 3.48
CA TRP A 33 11.70 -9.79 4.04
C TRP A 33 12.61 -8.66 3.53
N GLN A 34 12.01 -7.52 3.24
CA GLN A 34 12.71 -6.32 2.83
C GLN A 34 13.35 -5.63 4.04
N ALA A 35 14.50 -5.01 3.79
CA ALA A 35 15.21 -4.21 4.76
C ALA A 35 14.35 -3.04 5.25
N ASP A 36 14.66 -2.56 6.45
CA ASP A 36 14.01 -1.41 7.06
C ASP A 36 14.10 -0.18 6.14
N ILE A 37 13.02 0.61 6.15
CA ILE A 37 12.91 1.83 5.36
C ILE A 37 12.75 3.04 6.27
N GLN A 38 13.21 4.18 5.80
CA GLN A 38 12.90 5.47 6.40
C GLN A 38 12.08 6.27 5.40
N TRP A 39 10.82 6.52 5.73
CA TRP A 39 9.96 7.40 4.97
C TRP A 39 9.74 8.69 5.75
N GLU A 40 10.35 9.76 5.26
CA GLU A 40 10.45 11.04 5.96
C GLU A 40 11.08 10.89 7.37
N ASN A 41 10.28 11.03 8.42
CA ASN A 41 10.66 10.87 9.83
C ASN A 41 10.09 9.59 10.47
N ILE A 42 9.54 8.66 9.68
CA ILE A 42 8.97 7.40 10.15
C ILE A 42 9.90 6.26 9.77
N SER A 43 10.48 5.59 10.77
CA SER A 43 11.28 4.38 10.60
C SER A 43 10.38 3.16 10.56
N ALA A 44 10.29 2.48 9.41
CA ALA A 44 9.50 1.27 9.23
C ALA A 44 10.41 0.04 9.14
N HIS A 45 10.02 -1.07 9.76
CA HIS A 45 10.82 -2.30 9.83
C HIS A 45 10.00 -3.53 9.48
N ASP A 46 10.70 -4.66 9.33
CA ASP A 46 10.13 -5.97 9.01
C ASP A 46 9.24 -5.93 7.74
N GLY A 47 9.77 -5.45 6.62
CA GLY A 47 9.02 -5.33 5.37
C GLY A 47 8.66 -6.69 4.79
N ILE A 48 7.38 -6.96 4.55
CA ILE A 48 6.94 -8.20 3.89
C ILE A 48 6.37 -7.89 2.51
N VAL A 49 7.03 -8.40 1.47
CA VAL A 49 6.53 -8.32 0.09
C VAL A 49 5.31 -9.21 -0.02
N VAL A 50 4.20 -8.63 -0.48
CA VAL A 50 2.91 -9.29 -0.51
C VAL A 50 2.85 -10.21 -1.73
N PRO A 51 2.68 -11.53 -1.55
CA PRO A 51 2.54 -12.45 -2.67
C PRO A 51 1.35 -12.07 -3.56
N LYS A 52 1.45 -12.31 -4.87
CA LYS A 52 0.38 -12.00 -5.84
C LYS A 52 -0.99 -12.54 -5.41
N THR A 53 -1.02 -13.75 -4.84
CA THR A 53 -2.24 -14.40 -4.36
C THR A 53 -2.93 -13.66 -3.20
N GLU A 54 -2.20 -12.85 -2.43
CA GLU A 54 -2.72 -12.12 -1.26
C GLU A 54 -2.94 -10.62 -1.55
N LYS A 55 -2.46 -10.08 -2.68
CA LYS A 55 -2.54 -8.64 -3.03
C LYS A 55 -3.97 -8.10 -2.98
N HIS A 56 -4.94 -8.89 -3.44
CA HIS A 56 -6.36 -8.50 -3.47
C HIS A 56 -6.89 -8.04 -2.10
N ARG A 57 -6.35 -8.59 -1.01
CA ARG A 57 -6.76 -8.25 0.36
C ARG A 57 -6.35 -6.84 0.75
N LEU A 58 -5.17 -6.40 0.31
CA LEU A 58 -4.69 -5.04 0.55
C LEU A 58 -5.35 -4.05 -0.39
N LEU A 59 -5.56 -4.40 -1.66
CA LEU A 59 -6.29 -3.56 -2.61
C LEU A 59 -7.74 -3.31 -2.14
N ASN A 60 -8.37 -4.31 -1.52
CA ASN A 60 -9.71 -4.19 -0.92
C ASN A 60 -9.78 -3.28 0.31
N LEU A 61 -8.64 -2.87 0.89
CA LEU A 61 -8.66 -1.86 1.94
C LEU A 61 -9.09 -0.49 1.39
N LYS A 62 -9.01 -0.25 0.08
CA LYS A 62 -9.42 1.01 -0.57
C LYS A 62 -8.79 2.23 0.08
N ILE A 63 -7.50 2.42 -0.18
CA ILE A 63 -6.73 3.58 0.30
C ILE A 63 -7.43 4.92 0.04
N GLN A 64 -8.09 5.06 -1.11
CA GLN A 64 -8.84 6.24 -1.50
C GLN A 64 -9.92 6.64 -0.48
N ASP A 65 -10.48 5.70 0.28
CA ASP A 65 -11.49 5.99 1.30
C ASP A 65 -10.91 6.77 2.50
N GLU A 66 -9.58 6.87 2.59
CA GLU A 66 -8.86 7.59 3.66
C GLU A 66 -8.02 8.78 3.17
N HIS A 67 -8.15 9.20 1.91
CA HIS A 67 -7.34 10.27 1.35
C HIS A 67 -7.44 11.64 2.09
N LEU A 68 -8.54 11.88 2.83
CA LEU A 68 -8.74 13.06 3.69
C LEU A 68 -8.74 12.73 5.19
N SER A 69 -8.46 11.49 5.56
CA SER A 69 -8.48 11.08 6.96
C SER A 69 -7.24 11.61 7.69
N PRO A 70 -7.38 12.18 8.90
CA PRO A 70 -6.23 12.59 9.71
C PRO A 70 -5.38 11.40 10.19
N TYR A 71 -5.91 10.17 10.09
CA TYR A 71 -5.25 8.94 10.52
C TYR A 71 -4.44 8.28 9.39
N SER A 72 -4.34 8.91 8.23
CA SER A 72 -3.60 8.38 7.10
C SER A 72 -2.77 9.47 6.42
N LYS A 73 -1.62 9.07 5.86
CA LYS A 73 -0.75 9.96 5.11
C LYS A 73 -0.21 9.23 3.89
N THR A 74 -0.17 9.89 2.73
CA THR A 74 0.32 9.27 1.49
C THR A 74 0.93 10.30 0.56
N ASP A 75 1.92 9.87 -0.23
CA ASP A 75 2.55 10.67 -1.30
C ASP A 75 1.88 10.45 -2.67
N MET A 76 0.77 9.70 -2.71
CA MET A 76 -0.03 9.46 -3.90
C MET A 76 -1.13 10.51 -4.04
N ASN A 77 -1.43 10.89 -5.27
CA ASN A 77 -2.64 11.64 -5.57
C ASN A 77 -3.87 10.70 -5.65
N LEU A 78 -5.08 11.25 -5.64
CA LEU A 78 -6.32 10.48 -5.67
C LEU A 78 -6.41 9.57 -6.91
N PHE A 79 -5.91 10.04 -8.04
CA PHE A 79 -5.91 9.27 -9.28
C PHE A 79 -5.05 8.00 -9.15
N GLN A 80 -3.83 8.13 -8.63
CA GLN A 80 -2.90 7.03 -8.37
C GLN A 80 -3.50 6.01 -7.40
N MET A 81 -4.23 6.47 -6.37
CA MET A 81 -4.92 5.59 -5.44
C MET A 81 -5.99 4.72 -6.12
N HIS A 82 -6.74 5.29 -7.06
CA HIS A 82 -7.77 4.55 -7.82
C HIS A 82 -7.19 3.55 -8.82
N MET A 83 -5.97 3.77 -9.29
CA MET A 83 -5.30 2.95 -10.31
C MET A 83 -4.48 1.80 -9.75
N LEU A 84 -4.46 1.59 -8.43
CA LEU A 84 -3.75 0.47 -7.83
C LEU A 84 -4.37 -0.86 -8.28
N ASN A 85 -3.57 -1.68 -8.94
CA ASN A 85 -3.95 -3.00 -9.45
C ASN A 85 -2.99 -4.09 -8.92
N ASP A 86 -3.15 -5.32 -9.41
CA ASP A 86 -2.35 -6.47 -9.03
C ASP A 86 -0.93 -6.49 -9.64
N GLU A 87 -0.65 -5.62 -10.61
CA GLU A 87 0.68 -5.43 -11.19
C GLU A 87 1.60 -4.68 -10.22
N VAL A 88 1.06 -3.74 -9.44
CA VAL A 88 1.80 -2.98 -8.43
C VAL A 88 2.32 -3.91 -7.33
N GLU A 89 3.62 -3.89 -7.08
CA GLU A 89 4.21 -4.59 -5.93
C GLU A 89 3.89 -3.85 -4.65
N ILE A 90 3.45 -4.58 -3.63
CA ILE A 90 3.07 -4.02 -2.33
C ILE A 90 3.95 -4.67 -1.28
N THR A 91 4.61 -3.85 -0.46
CA THR A 91 5.32 -4.29 0.75
C THR A 91 4.65 -3.67 1.97
N VAL A 92 4.41 -4.46 3.00
CA VAL A 92 3.85 -3.97 4.27
C VAL A 92 4.92 -3.96 5.34
N PHE A 93 5.08 -2.82 6.02
CA PHE A 93 6.04 -2.60 7.09
C PHE A 93 5.33 -2.26 8.41
N LYS A 94 5.97 -2.63 9.52
CA LYS A 94 5.63 -2.13 10.85
C LYS A 94 6.22 -0.74 11.05
N ALA A 95 5.43 0.20 11.56
CA ALA A 95 5.89 1.55 11.86
C ALA A 95 5.52 1.94 13.30
N PRO A 96 6.20 2.94 13.89
CA PRO A 96 5.77 3.53 15.14
C PRO A 96 4.32 4.02 15.02
N HIS A 97 3.46 3.58 15.94
CA HIS A 97 2.05 3.96 16.02
C HIS A 97 1.22 3.70 14.76
N GLY A 98 1.64 2.75 13.91
CA GLY A 98 0.91 2.42 12.71
C GLY A 98 1.64 1.46 11.78
N TRP A 99 1.38 1.66 10.50
CA TRP A 99 1.81 0.77 9.43
C TRP A 99 2.19 1.59 8.21
N ILE A 100 3.16 1.11 7.44
CA ILE A 100 3.50 1.69 6.14
C ILE A 100 3.30 0.63 5.07
N LEU A 101 2.56 0.98 4.02
CA LEU A 101 2.54 0.24 2.77
C LEU A 101 3.41 0.98 1.77
N MET A 102 4.34 0.25 1.17
CA MET A 102 5.15 0.70 0.05
C MET A 102 4.58 0.08 -1.23
N TYR A 103 4.37 0.91 -2.23
CA TYR A 103 3.85 0.54 -3.53
C TYR A 103 4.91 0.80 -4.59
N ASN A 104 5.38 -0.24 -5.26
CA ASN A 104 6.34 -0.12 -6.35
C ASN A 104 5.66 -0.45 -7.69
N GLY A 105 5.80 0.47 -8.65
CA GLY A 105 5.17 0.34 -9.98
C GLY A 105 3.85 1.10 -10.13
N VAL A 106 3.55 2.04 -9.23
CA VAL A 106 2.37 2.92 -9.37
C VAL A 106 2.50 3.77 -10.65
N SER A 107 1.44 3.81 -11.46
CA SER A 107 1.38 4.62 -12.69
C SER A 107 1.54 6.11 -12.38
N GLU A 108 2.30 6.83 -13.21
CA GLU A 108 2.55 8.27 -13.02
C GLU A 108 1.37 9.14 -13.47
N GLY A 109 0.51 8.61 -14.33
CA GLY A 109 -0.65 9.31 -14.86
C GLY A 109 -1.76 8.36 -15.30
N PRO A 110 -2.87 8.91 -15.81
CA PRO A 110 -3.93 8.10 -16.37
C PRO A 110 -3.41 7.19 -17.45
N GLN A 111 -3.55 5.88 -17.20
CA GLN A 111 -3.50 4.95 -18.32
C GLN A 111 -4.70 5.26 -19.21
N PRO A 112 -4.49 5.29 -20.54
CA PRO A 112 -5.57 5.43 -21.49
C PRO A 112 -6.67 4.40 -21.19
N PHE A 113 -7.85 4.82 -20.73
CA PHE A 113 -9.02 3.94 -20.57
C PHE A 113 -9.95 4.13 -21.77
N GLY A 114 -10.40 3.03 -22.37
CA GLY A 114 -11.22 2.99 -23.60
C GLY A 114 -10.53 2.24 -24.75
N GLN A 115 -11.32 1.72 -25.72
CA GLN A 115 -10.81 0.92 -26.86
C GLN A 115 -9.72 1.62 -27.70
N MET A 116 -9.55 2.94 -27.56
CA MET A 116 -8.57 3.78 -28.28
C MET A 116 -7.81 4.76 -27.35
N GLY A 117 -7.89 4.57 -26.03
CA GLY A 117 -7.07 5.34 -25.09
C GLY A 117 -7.51 6.77 -24.74
N TYR A 118 -8.72 7.18 -25.12
CA TYR A 118 -9.35 8.37 -24.55
C TYR A 118 -10.85 8.10 -24.39
N ASP A 119 -11.35 8.07 -23.17
CA ASP A 119 -12.78 8.18 -22.87
C ASP A 119 -13.03 9.57 -22.28
N THR A 120 -13.83 10.38 -22.99
CA THR A 120 -14.17 11.77 -22.62
C THR A 120 -15.53 11.87 -21.93
N ARG A 121 -15.95 10.84 -21.21
CA ARG A 121 -17.21 10.82 -20.46
C ARG A 121 -17.04 11.21 -19.00
#